data_AF-A0A699U344-F1
#
_entry.id   AF-A0A699U344-F1
#
_cell.length_a   1.000
_cell.length_b   1.000
_cell.length_c   1.000
_cell.angle_alpha   90.00
_cell.angle_beta   90.00
_cell.angle_gamma   90.00
#
_symmetry.space_group_name_H-M   'P 1'
#
loop_
_entity.id
_entity.type
_entity.pdbx_description
1 polymer ?
#
loop_
_entity_poly.entity_id
_entity_poly.type
_entity_poly.pdbx_seq_one_letter_code
_entity_poly.pdbx_strand_id
1 'polypeptide(L)'
;LDEFDLEEMDLKWQVAMISMRLKKFYKKTGRKLHFDAKEIVGFDKTKVECFNCHNIRHFARECRSKGNQESRRRDAGNTGHKARDNGRRPAK
;
A
#
# COMPACT_ATOMS: atom_id res chain seq x y z
N LEU A 1 -28.94 10.71 -19.00
CA LEU A 1 -27.92 9.79 -18.47
C LEU A 1 -26.94 9.60 -19.58
N ASP A 2 -26.03 10.55 -19.67
CA ASP A 2 -24.86 10.44 -20.52
C ASP A 2 -23.77 9.62 -19.81
N GLU A 3 -22.66 9.38 -20.50
CA GLU A 3 -21.51 8.68 -19.95
C GLU A 3 -20.87 9.43 -18.77
N PHE A 4 -20.93 10.76 -18.81
CA PHE A 4 -20.38 11.63 -17.77
C PHE A 4 -21.19 11.59 -16.47
N ASP A 5 -22.53 11.49 -16.54
CA ASP A 5 -23.45 11.33 -15.42
C ASP A 5 -23.15 10.02 -14.67
N LEU A 6 -22.92 8.94 -15.42
CA LEU A 6 -22.60 7.63 -14.86
C LEU A 6 -21.22 7.64 -14.18
N GLU A 7 -20.22 8.25 -14.80
CA GLU A 7 -18.88 8.43 -14.24
C GLU A 7 -18.91 9.32 -12.98
N GLU A 8 -19.67 10.42 -12.99
CA GLU A 8 -19.84 11.28 -11.83
C GLU A 8 -20.46 10.54 -10.64
N MET A 9 -21.46 9.70 -10.89
CA MET A 9 -22.06 8.86 -9.85
C MET A 9 -21.08 7.84 -9.28
N ASP A 10 -20.31 7.17 -10.13
CA ASP A 10 -19.29 6.21 -9.68
C ASP A 10 -18.21 6.91 -8.84
N LEU A 11 -17.68 8.04 -9.32
CA LEU A 11 -16.69 8.84 -8.59
C LEU A 11 -17.23 9.31 -7.22
N LYS A 12 -18.46 9.82 -7.16
CA LYS A 12 -19.12 10.20 -5.89
C LYS A 12 -19.21 9.02 -4.93
N TRP A 13 -19.59 7.85 -5.43
CA TRP A 13 -19.67 6.63 -4.62
C TRP A 13 -18.29 6.21 -4.10
N GLN A 14 -17.25 6.23 -4.95
CA GLN A 14 -15.88 5.92 -4.55
C GLN A 14 -15.38 6.87 -3.47
N VAL A 15 -15.60 8.18 -3.63
CA VAL A 15 -15.23 9.21 -2.64
C VAL A 15 -15.94 8.97 -1.30
N ALA A 16 -17.22 8.63 -1.31
CA ALA A 16 -17.96 8.29 -0.10
C ALA A 16 -17.36 7.07 0.61
N MET A 17 -17.05 6.00 -0.13
CA MET A 17 -16.44 4.79 0.41
C MET A 17 -15.05 5.02 1.00
N ILE A 18 -14.21 5.80 0.32
CA ILE A 18 -12.88 6.18 0.81
C ILE A 18 -13.00 7.02 2.08
N SER A 19 -13.92 7.99 2.11
CA SER A 19 -14.19 8.83 3.28
C SER A 19 -14.61 8.01 4.51
N MET A 20 -15.47 7.01 4.32
CA MET A 20 -15.85 6.07 5.39
C MET A 20 -14.65 5.27 5.92
N ARG A 21 -13.78 4.77 5.03
CA ARG A 21 -12.55 4.06 5.41
C ARG A 21 -11.58 4.95 6.17
N LEU A 22 -11.41 6.20 5.71
CA LEU A 22 -10.56 7.21 6.37
C LEU A 22 -11.06 7.52 7.79
N LYS A 23 -12.37 7.71 7.96
CA LYS A 23 -12.99 7.93 9.27
C LYS A 23 -12.75 6.76 10.22
N LYS A 24 -12.88 5.52 9.74
CA LYS A 24 -12.60 4.30 10.53
C LYS A 24 -11.11 4.20 10.91
N PHE A 25 -10.21 4.53 9.98
CA PHE A 25 -8.77 4.56 10.23
C PHE A 25 -8.39 5.60 11.29
N TYR A 26 -8.93 6.82 11.20
CA TYR A 26 -8.70 7.88 12.17
C TYR A 26 -9.17 7.46 13.58
N LYS A 27 -10.37 6.89 13.70
CA LYS A 27 -10.87 6.38 14.99
C LYS A 27 -9.96 5.30 15.60
N LYS A 28 -9.35 4.44 14.77
CA LYS A 28 -8.49 3.34 15.24
C LYS A 28 -7.08 3.80 15.62
N THR A 29 -6.53 4.78 14.92
CA THR A 29 -5.10 5.13 15.02
C THR A 29 -4.83 6.54 15.55
N GLY A 30 -5.84 7.42 15.53
CA GLY A 30 -5.70 8.85 15.80
C GLY A 30 -4.92 9.62 14.72
N ARG A 31 -4.52 8.97 13.62
CA ARG A 31 -3.71 9.59 12.56
C ARG A 31 -4.59 10.10 11.43
N LYS A 32 -4.42 11.37 11.06
CA LYS A 32 -5.10 11.97 9.90
C LYS A 32 -4.25 11.73 8.65
N LEU A 33 -4.86 11.21 7.59
CA LEU A 33 -4.22 11.13 6.27
C LEU A 33 -4.46 12.46 5.54
N HIS A 34 -3.41 13.02 4.96
CA HIS A 34 -3.48 14.20 4.09
C HIS A 34 -3.53 13.74 2.64
N PHE A 35 -4.39 14.34 1.84
CA PHE A 35 -4.43 14.14 0.40
C PHE A 35 -4.33 15.51 -0.25
N ASP A 36 -3.20 15.79 -0.88
CA ASP A 36 -3.01 17.01 -1.65
C ASP A 36 -3.63 16.84 -3.03
N ALA A 37 -4.50 17.77 -3.45
CA ALA A 37 -5.19 17.69 -4.75
C ALA A 37 -4.22 17.73 -5.95
N LYS A 38 -2.98 18.18 -5.74
CA LYS A 38 -1.92 18.25 -6.75
C LYS A 38 -1.09 16.97 -6.81
N GLU A 39 -1.11 16.14 -5.77
CA GLU A 39 -0.39 14.86 -5.78
C GLU A 39 -1.22 13.80 -6.50
N ILE A 40 -0.61 13.12 -7.47
CA ILE A 40 -1.23 11.95 -8.09
C ILE A 40 -1.40 10.91 -6.99
N VAL A 41 -2.65 10.63 -6.62
CA VAL A 41 -3.00 9.63 -5.61
C VAL A 41 -2.72 8.25 -6.21
N GLY A 42 -1.50 7.77 -6.00
CA GLY A 42 -1.00 6.51 -6.55
C GLY A 42 -0.22 5.73 -5.51
N PHE A 43 -0.46 4.42 -5.47
CA PHE A 43 0.36 3.53 -4.67
C PHE A 43 1.61 3.13 -5.46
N ASP A 44 2.78 3.59 -5.02
CA ASP A 44 4.06 3.22 -5.62
C ASP A 44 4.33 1.72 -5.40
N LYS A 45 4.01 0.92 -6.43
CA LYS A 45 4.26 -0.53 -6.42
C LYS A 45 5.75 -0.88 -6.42
N THR A 46 6.64 0.02 -6.83
CA THR A 46 8.06 -0.32 -7.03
C THR A 46 8.77 -0.73 -5.74
N LYS A 47 8.27 -0.25 -4.59
CA LYS A 47 8.79 -0.54 -3.25
C LYS A 47 7.96 -1.55 -2.46
N VAL A 48 6.97 -2.18 -3.10
CA VAL A 48 6.12 -3.19 -2.45
C VAL A 48 6.88 -4.49 -2.38
N GLU A 49 7.12 -4.98 -1.18
CA GLU A 49 7.69 -6.30 -0.96
C GLU A 49 6.58 -7.35 -0.84
N CYS A 50 6.72 -8.45 -1.57
CA CYS A 50 5.82 -9.59 -1.46
C CYS A 50 6.06 -10.33 -0.15
N PHE A 51 5.02 -10.49 0.65
CA PHE A 51 5.11 -11.19 1.95
C PHE A 51 5.51 -12.68 1.83
N ASN A 52 5.24 -13.32 0.70
CA ASN A 52 5.48 -14.77 0.53
C ASN A 52 6.89 -15.09 0.01
N CYS A 53 7.48 -14.25 -0.85
CA CYS A 53 8.76 -14.52 -1.49
C CYS A 53 9.80 -13.40 -1.32
N HIS A 54 9.46 -12.33 -0.59
CA HIS A 54 10.34 -11.20 -0.28
C HIS A 54 10.90 -10.44 -1.49
N ASN A 55 10.42 -10.74 -2.69
CA ASN A 55 10.73 -9.99 -3.90
C ASN A 55 9.85 -8.73 -3.98
N ILE A 56 10.43 -7.64 -4.47
CA ILE A 56 9.72 -6.37 -4.63
C ILE A 56 8.75 -6.39 -5.84
N ARG A 57 8.00 -5.28 -6.01
CA ARG A 57 7.09 -4.96 -7.13
C ARG A 57 5.71 -5.63 -7.15
N HIS A 58 5.42 -6.60 -6.28
CA HIS A 58 4.13 -7.30 -6.33
C HIS A 58 3.56 -7.62 -4.94
N PHE A 59 2.24 -7.75 -4.88
CA PHE A 59 1.56 -8.18 -3.66
C PHE A 59 1.62 -9.69 -3.49
N ALA A 60 1.50 -10.17 -2.25
CA ALA A 60 1.45 -11.61 -1.94
C ALA A 60 0.38 -12.38 -2.73
N ARG A 61 -0.77 -11.74 -3.03
CA ARG A 61 -1.84 -12.34 -3.86
C ARG A 61 -1.45 -12.55 -5.33
N GLU A 62 -0.47 -11.80 -5.82
CA GLU A 62 0.05 -11.85 -7.20
C GLU A 62 1.27 -12.79 -7.30
N CYS A 63 1.69 -13.35 -6.18
CA CYS A 63 2.86 -14.21 -6.07
C CYS A 63 2.63 -15.53 -6.82
N ARG A 64 3.33 -15.72 -7.94
CA ARG A 64 3.30 -16.96 -8.73
C ARG A 64 4.21 -18.07 -8.20
N SER A 65 4.94 -17.81 -7.12
CA SER A 65 5.79 -18.81 -6.48
C SER A 65 4.94 -20.00 -6.04
N LYS A 66 5.14 -21.17 -6.67
CA LYS A 66 4.67 -22.44 -6.10
C LYS A 66 5.25 -22.49 -4.68
N GLY A 67 4.40 -22.68 -3.68
CA GLY A 67 4.86 -22.86 -2.31
C GLY A 67 5.95 -23.92 -2.29
N ASN A 68 7.09 -23.56 -1.70
CA ASN A 68 8.31 -24.36 -1.55
C ASN A 68 9.27 -24.35 -2.76
N GLN A 69 10.43 -23.70 -2.56
CA GLN A 69 11.81 -24.12 -2.90
C GLN A 69 12.71 -22.89 -3.17
N GLU A 70 13.01 -22.03 -2.19
CA GLU A 70 14.22 -21.16 -2.24
C GLU A 70 14.46 -20.42 -0.90
N SER A 71 14.21 -21.01 0.28
CA SER A 71 14.56 -20.35 1.56
C SER A 71 16.06 -20.42 1.89
N ARG A 72 16.94 -20.75 0.94
CA ARG A 72 18.36 -21.04 1.23
C ARG A 72 19.41 -20.43 0.32
N ARG A 73 19.10 -19.65 -0.71
CA ARG A 73 20.17 -18.98 -1.48
C ARG A 73 20.18 -17.48 -1.22
N ARG A 74 20.96 -17.12 -0.19
CA ARG A 74 21.66 -15.83 -0.15
C ARG A 74 22.54 -15.80 -1.39
N ASP A 75 22.15 -15.06 -2.42
CA ASP A 75 23.08 -14.68 -3.47
C ASP A 75 22.85 -13.22 -3.86
N ALA A 76 23.98 -12.55 -3.96
CA ALA A 76 24.18 -11.12 -3.88
C ALA A 76 23.77 -10.38 -5.17
N GLY A 77 23.28 -9.14 -5.01
CA GLY A 77 23.15 -8.23 -6.15
C GLY A 77 22.28 -7.00 -5.90
N ASN A 78 22.85 -5.98 -5.23
CA ASN A 78 22.49 -4.54 -5.28
C ASN A 78 21.01 -4.17 -5.04
N THR A 79 20.63 -3.47 -3.97
CA THR A 79 20.98 -2.06 -3.74
C THR A 79 20.50 -1.62 -2.35
N GLY A 80 21.40 -1.04 -1.55
CA GLY A 80 21.08 -0.06 -0.50
C GLY A 80 20.14 -0.47 0.63
N HIS A 81 20.66 -1.17 1.64
CA HIS A 81 20.03 -1.17 2.96
C HIS A 81 19.93 0.27 3.49
N LYS A 82 18.72 0.81 3.61
CA LYS A 82 18.41 1.81 4.63
C LYS A 82 17.59 1.08 5.68
N ALA A 83 18.17 0.88 6.86
CA ALA A 83 17.44 0.45 8.03
C ALA A 83 16.24 1.40 8.20
N ARG A 84 15.02 0.87 8.12
CA ARG A 84 13.86 1.59 8.64
C ARG A 84 13.97 1.49 10.15
N ASP A 85 14.53 2.52 10.76
CA ASP A 85 14.37 2.76 12.19
C ASP A 85 12.88 2.93 12.45
N ASN A 86 12.23 1.83 12.81
CA ASN A 86 10.93 1.90 13.47
C ASN A 86 11.23 2.37 14.89
N GLY A 87 11.31 3.70 15.07
CA GLY A 87 11.40 4.36 16.36
C GLY A 87 10.24 3.91 17.25
N ARG A 88 10.49 2.85 18.01
CA ARG A 88 9.61 2.33 19.05
C ARG A 88 9.64 3.38 20.17
N ARG A 89 8.64 4.26 20.22
CA ARG A 89 8.51 5.22 21.31
C ARG A 89 8.29 4.42 22.60
N PRO A 90 9.12 4.56 23.65
CA PRO A 90 8.84 3.96 24.94
C PRO A 90 7.55 4.53 25.49
N ALA A 91 6.71 3.67 26.05
CA ALA A 91 5.57 4.09 26.85
C ALA A 91 6.08 4.88 28.07
N LYS A 92 5.48 6.03 28.32
CA LYS A 92 5.44 6.65 29.65
C LYS A 92 4.02 6.50 30.16
#